data_AF-J9EC10-F1
#
_entry.id   AF-J9EC10-F1
#
_cell.length_a   1.000
_cell.length_b   1.000
_cell.length_c   1.000
_cell.angle_alpha   90.00
_cell.angle_beta   90.00
_cell.angle_gamma   90.00
#
_symmetry.space_group_name_H-M   'P 1'
#
loop_
_entity.id
_entity.type
_entity.pdbx_description
1 polymer ?
#
loop_
_entity_poly.entity_id
_entity_poly.type
_entity_poly.pdbx_seq_one_letter_code
_entity_poly.pdbx_strand_id
1 'polypeptide(L)'
;VLVLDSSSLFAKENGILLLANTHLYFDPRFEIIKILQALLCARWIVRVATDYANRNPKAKLHVLFAGDFNSTPDGAVYRLLSTGNISVKSDCLAYSQYPKIYGDINFTIQPSFPSFNLNLTNLGDETQFTNYTRHYRYNGQIAGFEGCLDYIWGSANVKVQKVIPVPPKEIAKKYVALPSKISPSDHLPLVCDIRLH
;
A
#
# COMPACT_ATOMS: atom_id res chain seq x y z
N VAL A 1 -9.29 -6.19 -7.30
CA VAL A 1 -8.52 -7.46 -7.18
C VAL A 1 -8.73 -8.23 -8.47
N LEU A 2 -7.66 -8.48 -9.20
CA LEU A 2 -7.60 -9.38 -10.35
C LEU A 2 -7.01 -10.71 -9.88
N VAL A 3 -7.57 -11.83 -10.33
CA VAL A 3 -7.10 -13.17 -9.98
C VAL A 3 -6.55 -13.85 -11.22
N LEU A 4 -5.31 -14.32 -11.16
CA LEU A 4 -4.69 -15.14 -12.18
C LEU A 4 -4.70 -16.60 -11.70
N ASP A 5 -5.45 -17.46 -12.40
CA ASP A 5 -5.74 -18.86 -12.02
C ASP A 5 -5.21 -19.87 -13.09
N SER A 6 -5.25 -21.15 -12.72
CA SER A 6 -4.96 -22.45 -13.37
C SER A 6 -5.15 -22.59 -14.89
N SER A 7 -5.83 -21.66 -15.56
CA SER A 7 -5.97 -21.65 -17.02
C SER A 7 -4.83 -20.93 -17.75
N SER A 8 -3.98 -20.19 -17.03
CA SER A 8 -2.84 -19.46 -17.58
C SER A 8 -1.52 -20.24 -17.44
N LEU A 9 -0.56 -20.06 -18.36
CA LEU A 9 0.78 -20.69 -18.34
C LEU A 9 1.50 -20.54 -16.98
N PHE A 10 1.19 -19.48 -16.22
CA PHE A 10 1.73 -19.19 -14.90
C PHE A 10 1.37 -20.23 -13.83
N ALA A 11 0.25 -20.93 -14.00
CA ALA A 11 -0.43 -21.65 -12.92
C ALA A 11 -0.15 -23.16 -12.85
N LYS A 12 0.49 -23.75 -13.87
CA LYS A 12 0.88 -25.18 -13.81
C LYS A 12 2.02 -25.46 -12.82
N GLU A 13 2.80 -24.44 -12.44
CA GLU A 13 3.98 -24.61 -11.58
C GLU A 13 3.91 -23.81 -10.25
N ASN A 14 3.24 -22.66 -10.22
CA ASN A 14 3.41 -21.66 -9.14
C ASN A 14 2.15 -21.33 -8.30
N GLY A 15 1.03 -22.06 -8.48
CA GLY A 15 -0.20 -21.81 -7.72
C GLY A 15 -1.04 -20.64 -8.25
N ILE A 16 -1.75 -19.94 -7.37
CA ILE A 16 -2.67 -18.84 -7.67
C ILE A 16 -2.05 -17.52 -7.22
N LEU A 17 -2.07 -16.51 -8.10
CA LEU A 17 -1.59 -15.16 -7.81
C LEU A 17 -2.77 -14.17 -7.78
N LEU A 18 -3.01 -13.58 -6.60
CA LEU A 18 -3.97 -12.51 -6.39
C LEU A 18 -3.27 -11.16 -6.51
N LEU A 19 -3.74 -10.34 -7.45
CA LEU A 19 -3.23 -8.98 -7.68
C LEU A 19 -4.27 -7.97 -7.23
N ALA A 20 -3.94 -7.18 -6.21
CA ALA A 20 -4.72 -6.05 -5.77
C ALA A 20 -3.99 -4.75 -6.12
N ASN A 21 -4.75 -3.74 -6.55
CA ASN A 21 -4.26 -2.39 -6.75
C ASN A 21 -5.24 -1.39 -6.14
N THR A 22 -4.76 -0.29 -5.58
CA THR A 22 -5.61 0.78 -5.01
C THR A 22 -5.01 2.16 -5.24
N HIS A 23 -5.82 3.18 -4.99
CA HIS A 23 -5.40 4.56 -4.85
C HIS A 23 -6.22 5.16 -3.69
N LEU A 24 -5.59 5.40 -2.54
CA LEU A 24 -6.28 5.87 -1.33
C LEU A 24 -6.51 7.38 -1.35
N TYR A 25 -7.43 7.86 -0.52
CA TYR A 25 -7.76 9.28 -0.45
C TYR A 25 -6.55 10.16 -0.15
N PHE A 26 -6.35 11.23 -0.91
CA PHE A 26 -5.09 11.98 -0.94
C PHE A 26 -4.91 12.97 0.23
N ASP A 27 -5.99 13.51 0.78
CA ASP A 27 -5.89 14.65 1.69
C ASP A 27 -5.23 14.23 3.03
N PRO A 28 -4.08 14.84 3.39
CA PRO A 28 -3.32 14.46 4.57
C PRO A 28 -4.09 14.66 5.89
N ARG A 29 -5.13 15.52 5.89
CA ARG A 29 -5.95 15.79 7.07
C ARG A 29 -6.90 14.63 7.43
N PHE A 30 -7.12 13.70 6.49
CA PHE A 30 -8.12 12.65 6.63
C PHE A 30 -7.47 11.25 6.71
N GLU A 31 -6.56 11.07 7.67
CA GLU A 31 -5.89 9.79 7.90
C GLU A 31 -6.89 8.66 8.21
N ILE A 32 -7.98 8.96 8.94
CA ILE A 32 -9.05 7.99 9.22
C ILE A 32 -9.68 7.41 7.94
N ILE A 33 -9.87 8.22 6.91
CA ILE A 33 -10.44 7.77 5.64
C ILE A 33 -9.49 6.77 4.99
N LYS A 34 -8.19 7.08 4.97
CA LYS A 34 -7.15 6.20 4.43
C LYS A 34 -7.07 4.88 5.20
N ILE A 35 -7.14 4.91 6.54
CA ILE A 35 -7.16 3.72 7.40
C ILE A 35 -8.36 2.84 7.06
N LEU A 36 -9.56 3.41 7.00
CA LEU A 36 -10.80 2.67 6.69
C LEU A 36 -10.74 2.06 5.29
N GLN A 37 -10.28 2.81 4.29
CA GLN A 37 -10.12 2.30 2.93
C GLN A 37 -9.10 1.14 2.87
N ALA A 38 -7.93 1.31 3.48
CA ALA A 38 -6.91 0.26 3.55
C ALA A 38 -7.42 -1.00 4.26
N LEU A 39 -8.15 -0.83 5.37
CA LEU A 39 -8.78 -1.92 6.11
C LEU A 39 -9.80 -2.68 5.25
N LEU A 40 -10.64 -1.97 4.51
CA LEU A 40 -11.63 -2.58 3.61
C LEU A 40 -10.94 -3.32 2.47
N CYS A 41 -9.91 -2.75 1.85
CA CYS A 41 -9.10 -3.42 0.85
C CYS A 41 -8.50 -4.73 1.39
N ALA A 42 -7.85 -4.68 2.56
CA ALA A 42 -7.22 -5.85 3.15
C ALA A 42 -8.23 -6.94 3.54
N ARG A 43 -9.37 -6.57 4.13
CA ARG A 43 -10.46 -7.52 4.45
C ARG A 43 -11.07 -8.13 3.20
N TRP A 44 -11.19 -7.35 2.12
CA TRP A 44 -11.65 -7.87 0.84
C TRP A 44 -10.66 -8.87 0.24
N ILE A 45 -9.36 -8.58 0.30
CA ILE A 45 -8.29 -9.51 -0.09
C ILE A 45 -8.38 -10.80 0.73
N VAL A 46 -8.51 -10.73 2.06
CA VAL A 46 -8.66 -11.92 2.93
C VAL A 46 -9.88 -12.74 2.53
N ARG A 47 -11.02 -12.09 2.24
CA ARG A 47 -12.24 -12.77 1.81
C ARG A 47 -12.04 -13.51 0.49
N VAL A 48 -11.48 -12.85 -0.52
CA VAL A 48 -11.20 -13.46 -1.83
C VAL A 48 -10.19 -14.60 -1.68
N ALA A 49 -9.10 -14.36 -0.93
CA ALA A 49 -8.08 -15.36 -0.65
C ALA A 49 -8.65 -16.62 0.03
N THR A 50 -9.53 -16.43 1.00
CA THR A 50 -10.23 -17.53 1.70
C THR A 50 -11.09 -18.35 0.74
N ASP A 51 -11.86 -17.69 -0.13
CA ASP A 51 -12.70 -18.38 -1.12
C ASP A 51 -11.85 -19.22 -2.09
N TYR A 52 -10.74 -18.66 -2.60
CA TYR A 52 -9.84 -19.39 -3.49
C TYR A 52 -9.07 -20.52 -2.79
N ALA A 53 -8.65 -20.32 -1.54
CA ALA A 53 -8.00 -21.37 -0.74
C ALA A 53 -8.96 -22.55 -0.48
N ASN A 54 -10.24 -22.26 -0.19
CA ASN A 54 -11.25 -23.30 0.03
C ASN A 54 -11.59 -24.08 -1.25
N ARG A 55 -11.68 -23.39 -2.40
CA ARG A 55 -11.93 -24.02 -3.71
C ARG A 55 -10.73 -24.80 -4.24
N ASN A 56 -9.51 -24.39 -3.87
CA ASN A 56 -8.27 -24.98 -4.37
C ASN A 56 -7.31 -25.34 -3.22
N PRO A 57 -7.64 -26.33 -2.35
CA PRO A 57 -6.85 -26.61 -1.13
C PRO A 57 -5.39 -27.02 -1.38
N LYS A 58 -5.08 -27.48 -2.60
CA LYS A 58 -3.72 -27.88 -3.00
C LYS A 58 -2.92 -26.75 -3.65
N ALA A 59 -3.57 -25.66 -4.04
CA ALA A 59 -2.91 -24.54 -4.68
C ALA A 59 -2.28 -23.62 -3.64
N LYS A 60 -1.02 -23.26 -3.85
CA LYS A 60 -0.39 -22.18 -3.08
C LYS A 60 -1.00 -20.85 -3.52
N LEU A 61 -1.29 -19.99 -2.55
CA LEU A 61 -1.85 -18.67 -2.82
C LEU A 61 -0.80 -17.60 -2.55
N HIS A 62 -0.59 -16.73 -3.52
CA HIS A 62 0.29 -15.57 -3.43
C HIS A 62 -0.54 -14.30 -3.54
N VAL A 63 -0.24 -13.30 -2.73
CA VAL A 63 -0.92 -12.00 -2.77
C VAL A 63 0.11 -10.92 -3.06
N LEU A 64 -0.17 -10.11 -4.08
CA LEU A 64 0.44 -8.80 -4.26
C LEU A 64 -0.64 -7.73 -4.08
N PHE A 65 -0.32 -6.69 -3.33
CA PHE A 65 -1.17 -5.53 -3.15
C PHE A 65 -0.35 -4.26 -3.36
N ALA A 66 -0.56 -3.58 -4.47
CA ALA A 66 0.17 -2.38 -4.84
C ALA A 66 -0.75 -1.15 -4.87
N GLY A 67 -0.15 0.02 -5.00
CA GLY A 67 -0.88 1.26 -5.26
C GLY A 67 -0.25 2.49 -4.65
N ASP A 68 -0.95 3.61 -4.82
CA ASP A 68 -0.72 4.86 -4.10
C ASP A 68 -1.56 4.83 -2.82
N PHE A 69 -0.91 4.78 -1.67
CA PHE A 69 -1.58 4.71 -0.38
C PHE A 69 -1.75 6.07 0.28
N ASN A 70 -1.20 7.14 -0.31
CA ASN A 70 -1.23 8.49 0.26
C ASN A 70 -0.88 8.51 1.77
N SER A 71 0.02 7.60 2.18
CA SER A 71 0.49 7.41 3.55
C SER A 71 1.97 7.14 3.53
N THR A 72 2.71 7.78 4.41
CA THR A 72 4.15 7.58 4.58
C THR A 72 4.45 6.29 5.37
N PRO A 73 5.72 5.82 5.38
CA PRO A 73 6.10 4.58 6.06
C PRO A 73 5.90 4.63 7.59
N ASP A 74 5.89 5.82 8.18
CA ASP A 74 5.57 6.08 9.57
C ASP A 74 4.07 6.29 9.84
N GLY A 75 3.24 6.29 8.79
CA GLY A 75 1.81 6.53 8.85
C GLY A 75 0.97 5.31 9.26
N ALA A 76 -0.30 5.57 9.61
CA ALA A 76 -1.20 4.56 10.15
C ALA A 76 -1.52 3.42 9.16
N VAL A 77 -1.59 3.72 7.85
CA VAL A 77 -1.89 2.71 6.82
C VAL A 77 -0.74 1.72 6.69
N TYR A 78 0.51 2.21 6.66
CA TYR A 78 1.70 1.35 6.57
C TYR A 78 1.75 0.39 7.76
N ARG A 79 1.58 0.93 8.97
CA ARG A 79 1.50 0.16 10.22
C ARG A 79 0.41 -0.90 10.14
N LEU A 80 -0.84 -0.53 9.81
CA LEU A 80 -1.96 -1.47 9.68
C LEU A 80 -1.65 -2.64 8.73
N LEU A 81 -1.10 -2.37 7.55
CA LEU A 81 -0.81 -3.40 6.55
C LEU A 81 0.36 -4.30 6.95
N SER A 82 1.39 -3.73 7.57
CA SER A 82 2.60 -4.47 8.02
C SER A 82 2.37 -5.35 9.26
N THR A 83 1.51 -4.96 10.19
CA THR A 83 1.28 -5.68 11.47
C THR A 83 -0.07 -6.38 11.54
N GLY A 84 -0.97 -6.09 10.60
CA GLY A 84 -2.35 -6.55 10.61
C GLY A 84 -3.27 -5.81 11.58
N ASN A 85 -2.75 -4.90 12.40
CA ASN A 85 -3.51 -4.16 13.40
C ASN A 85 -2.92 -2.78 13.75
N ILE A 86 -3.77 -1.84 14.11
CA ILE A 86 -3.33 -0.54 14.64
C ILE A 86 -4.30 -0.02 15.69
N SER A 87 -3.75 0.58 16.75
CA SER A 87 -4.49 1.42 17.69
C SER A 87 -4.26 2.89 17.32
N VAL A 88 -5.33 3.66 17.18
CA VAL A 88 -5.26 5.10 16.92
C VAL A 88 -6.02 5.87 18.00
N LYS A 89 -5.35 6.86 18.58
CA LYS A 89 -5.97 7.77 19.54
C LYS A 89 -7.04 8.61 18.84
N SER A 90 -8.21 8.75 19.44
CA SER A 90 -9.32 9.50 18.84
C SER A 90 -8.98 10.96 18.54
N ASP A 91 -8.12 11.59 19.34
CA ASP A 91 -7.63 12.96 19.13
C ASP A 91 -6.78 13.11 17.85
N CYS A 92 -6.17 12.02 17.36
CA CYS A 92 -5.42 12.02 16.10
C CYS A 92 -6.32 11.92 14.86
N LEU A 93 -7.60 11.56 15.04
CA LEU A 93 -8.58 11.40 13.97
C LEU A 93 -9.39 12.68 13.70
N ALA A 94 -8.88 13.84 14.17
CA ALA A 94 -9.61 15.07 14.38
C ALA A 94 -10.28 15.65 13.11
N TYR A 95 -11.44 15.11 12.77
CA TYR A 95 -12.57 15.83 12.20
C TYR A 95 -13.84 15.33 12.87
N SER A 96 -14.07 15.79 14.09
CA SER A 96 -15.20 15.35 14.88
C SER A 96 -15.73 16.55 15.68
N GLN A 97 -16.68 17.26 15.07
CA GLN A 97 -17.74 17.96 15.81
C GLN A 97 -18.67 16.96 16.53
N TYR A 98 -18.36 15.66 16.48
CA TYR A 98 -19.00 14.58 17.21
C TYR A 98 -18.38 14.42 18.61
N PRO A 99 -19.15 13.92 19.60
CA PRO A 99 -18.66 13.73 20.95
C PRO A 99 -17.36 12.93 20.93
N LYS A 100 -16.35 13.43 21.66
CA LYS A 100 -15.06 12.77 21.85
C LYS A 100 -15.30 11.29 22.11
N ILE A 101 -14.92 10.45 21.16
CA ILE A 101 -14.82 9.02 21.43
C ILE A 101 -13.66 8.90 22.42
N TYR A 102 -13.96 8.72 23.70
CA TYR A 102 -12.94 8.56 24.72
C TYR A 102 -12.32 7.17 24.55
N GLY A 103 -11.03 7.13 24.21
CA GLY A 103 -10.26 5.89 24.12
C GLY A 103 -9.64 5.65 22.75
N ASP A 104 -8.76 4.67 22.74
CA ASP A 104 -8.08 4.17 21.54
C ASP A 104 -9.05 3.39 20.66
N ILE A 105 -9.04 3.67 19.35
CA ILE A 105 -9.80 2.92 18.35
C ILE A 105 -8.88 1.90 17.70
N ASN A 106 -9.23 0.62 17.82
CA ASN A 106 -8.47 -0.49 17.27
C ASN A 106 -9.03 -0.93 15.92
N PHE A 107 -8.16 -1.00 14.92
CA PHE A 107 -8.46 -1.56 13.60
C PHE A 107 -7.65 -2.84 13.41
N THR A 108 -8.32 -3.94 13.05
CA THR A 108 -7.69 -5.24 12.81
C THR A 108 -8.17 -5.81 11.49
N ILE A 109 -7.23 -6.22 10.62
CA ILE A 109 -7.54 -6.80 9.31
C ILE A 109 -8.30 -8.12 9.46
N GLN A 110 -7.76 -9.02 10.28
CA GLN A 110 -8.23 -10.40 10.42
C GLN A 110 -9.39 -10.48 11.44
N PRO A 111 -10.51 -11.16 11.14
CA PRO A 111 -11.46 -11.58 12.17
C PRO A 111 -10.85 -12.72 13.00
N SER A 112 -11.48 -13.08 14.12
CA SER A 112 -11.09 -14.25 14.91
C SER A 112 -11.18 -15.53 14.04
N PHE A 113 -10.06 -16.24 13.88
CA PHE A 113 -9.92 -17.53 13.16
C PHE A 113 -10.21 -17.52 11.65
N PRO A 114 -9.39 -16.87 10.80
CA PRO A 114 -9.57 -16.93 9.36
C PRO A 114 -8.88 -18.16 8.75
N SER A 115 -9.49 -18.69 7.68
CA SER A 115 -8.87 -19.77 6.87
C SER A 115 -7.64 -19.30 6.10
N PHE A 116 -7.47 -17.98 5.90
CA PHE A 116 -6.30 -17.37 5.29
C PHE A 116 -5.76 -16.21 6.15
N ASN A 117 -4.49 -16.29 6.57
CA ASN A 117 -3.82 -15.21 7.27
C ASN A 117 -3.08 -14.27 6.30
N LEU A 118 -3.53 -13.02 6.23
CA LEU A 118 -2.89 -11.99 5.42
C LEU A 118 -1.77 -11.32 6.21
N ASN A 119 -0.54 -11.80 6.01
CA ASN A 119 0.68 -11.15 6.49
C ASN A 119 1.40 -10.52 5.30
N LEU A 120 1.48 -9.19 5.28
CA LEU A 120 2.06 -8.42 4.19
C LEU A 120 3.41 -7.82 4.60
N THR A 121 4.34 -7.86 3.67
CA THR A 121 5.64 -7.19 3.77
C THR A 121 5.83 -6.26 2.59
N ASN A 122 6.41 -5.09 2.80
CA ASN A 122 6.77 -4.20 1.70
C ASN A 122 7.89 -4.86 0.87
N LEU A 123 7.72 -4.85 -0.44
CA LEU A 123 8.65 -5.43 -1.41
C LEU A 123 9.54 -4.37 -2.07
N GLY A 124 9.18 -3.09 -1.95
CA GLY A 124 9.94 -1.95 -2.46
C GLY A 124 10.94 -1.39 -1.46
N ASP A 125 11.59 -0.29 -1.83
CA ASP A 125 12.45 0.49 -0.94
C ASP A 125 11.65 1.67 -0.34
N GLU A 126 11.16 1.53 0.90
CA GLU A 126 10.43 2.60 1.60
C GLU A 126 11.30 3.80 2.00
N THR A 127 12.62 3.73 1.85
CA THR A 127 13.54 4.82 2.25
C THR A 127 13.66 5.91 1.18
N GLN A 128 13.21 5.63 -0.05
CA GLN A 128 13.21 6.58 -1.15
C GLN A 128 11.85 7.27 -1.29
N PHE A 129 11.86 8.51 -1.76
CA PHE A 129 10.61 9.17 -2.10
C PHE A 129 10.04 8.58 -3.40
N THR A 130 8.72 8.48 -3.45
CA THR A 130 8.01 8.10 -4.66
C THR A 130 7.22 9.28 -5.21
N ASN A 131 6.82 10.25 -4.39
CA ASN A 131 6.20 11.51 -4.84
C ASN A 131 7.09 12.71 -4.55
N TYR A 132 7.16 13.66 -5.49
CA TYR A 132 7.86 14.93 -5.31
C TYR A 132 7.17 16.09 -6.03
N THR A 133 6.52 16.96 -5.28
CA THR A 133 5.74 18.09 -5.82
C THR A 133 6.17 19.43 -5.21
N ARG A 134 6.05 20.53 -5.96
CA ARG A 134 6.17 21.90 -5.45
C ARG A 134 5.14 22.80 -6.12
N HIS A 135 4.59 23.75 -5.37
CA HIS A 135 3.67 24.78 -5.86
C HIS A 135 3.81 26.06 -5.03
N TYR A 136 3.35 27.19 -5.58
CA TYR A 136 3.27 28.45 -4.86
C TYR A 136 1.90 28.63 -4.23
N ARG A 137 1.86 29.05 -2.96
CA ARG A 137 0.66 29.54 -2.30
C ARG A 137 0.35 30.96 -2.75
N TYR A 138 -0.89 31.42 -2.53
CA TYR A 138 -1.31 32.81 -2.84
C TYR A 138 -0.43 33.89 -2.20
N ASN A 139 0.20 33.59 -1.05
CA ASN A 139 1.12 34.49 -0.35
C ASN A 139 2.57 34.42 -0.88
N GLY A 140 2.82 33.72 -1.98
CA GLY A 140 4.15 33.55 -2.57
C GLY A 140 5.04 32.49 -1.90
N GLN A 141 4.61 31.84 -0.82
CA GLN A 141 5.39 30.77 -0.18
C GLN A 141 5.39 29.50 -1.03
N ILE A 142 6.54 28.85 -1.13
CA ILE A 142 6.67 27.53 -1.74
C ILE A 142 6.12 26.47 -0.77
N ALA A 143 5.25 25.62 -1.29
CA ALA A 143 4.72 24.44 -0.62
C ALA A 143 4.87 23.23 -1.53
N GLY A 144 4.55 22.04 -1.02
CA GLY A 144 4.67 20.79 -1.77
C GLY A 144 4.85 19.60 -0.85
N PHE A 145 5.10 18.45 -1.46
CA PHE A 145 5.33 17.20 -0.76
C PHE A 145 6.60 16.51 -1.29
N GLU A 146 7.26 15.76 -0.42
CA GLU A 146 8.33 14.85 -0.77
C GLU A 146 8.25 13.66 0.19
N GLY A 147 8.07 12.45 -0.34
CA GLY A 147 7.98 11.26 0.51
C GLY A 147 7.59 10.00 -0.25
N CYS A 148 7.64 8.88 0.46
CA CYS A 148 7.16 7.59 -0.04
C CYS A 148 5.65 7.49 0.21
N LEU A 149 4.87 7.33 -0.85
CA LEU A 149 3.41 7.14 -0.79
C LEU A 149 2.96 5.85 -1.47
N ASP A 150 3.80 5.31 -2.34
CA ASP A 150 3.51 4.15 -3.16
C ASP A 150 4.19 2.92 -2.55
N TYR A 151 3.51 1.78 -2.61
CA TYR A 151 4.05 0.53 -2.08
C TYR A 151 3.67 -0.67 -2.95
N ILE A 152 4.49 -1.71 -2.88
CA ILE A 152 4.16 -3.05 -3.38
C ILE A 152 4.24 -3.99 -2.18
N TRP A 153 3.09 -4.45 -1.70
CA TRP A 153 3.02 -5.41 -0.60
C TRP A 153 2.95 -6.85 -1.14
N GLY A 154 3.63 -7.77 -0.47
CA GLY A 154 3.59 -9.20 -0.78
C GLY A 154 3.25 -10.06 0.42
N SER A 155 2.54 -11.17 0.20
CA SER A 155 2.36 -12.22 1.21
C SER A 155 3.68 -12.89 1.58
N ALA A 156 3.75 -13.56 2.73
CA ALA A 156 4.98 -14.16 3.28
C ALA A 156 5.77 -15.08 2.32
N ASN A 157 5.07 -15.72 1.37
CA ASN A 157 5.60 -16.61 0.33
C ASN A 157 5.94 -15.91 -0.99
N VAL A 158 5.95 -14.57 -1.02
CA VAL A 158 6.51 -13.75 -2.10
C VAL A 158 7.84 -13.19 -1.61
N LYS A 159 8.92 -13.45 -2.34
CA LYS A 159 10.27 -12.98 -2.00
C LYS A 159 10.81 -12.04 -3.06
N VAL A 160 11.39 -10.93 -2.62
CA VAL A 160 12.08 -9.99 -3.51
C VAL A 160 13.42 -10.58 -3.90
N GLN A 161 13.69 -10.62 -5.21
CA GLN A 161 15.01 -10.95 -5.74
C GLN A 161 15.83 -9.69 -6.00
N LYS A 162 15.17 -8.65 -6.50
CA LYS A 162 15.80 -7.37 -6.85
C LYS A 162 14.80 -6.25 -6.78
N VAL A 163 15.19 -5.12 -6.21
CA VAL A 163 14.46 -3.85 -6.34
C VAL A 163 15.21 -3.00 -7.37
N ILE A 164 14.50 -2.48 -8.37
CA ILE A 164 15.07 -1.50 -9.29
C ILE A 164 15.04 -0.15 -8.57
N PRO A 165 16.19 0.51 -8.37
CA PRO A 165 16.22 1.79 -7.66
C PRO A 165 15.46 2.85 -8.46
N VAL A 166 14.75 3.72 -7.75
CA VAL A 166 14.19 4.94 -8.34
C VAL A 166 15.32 5.85 -8.85
N PRO A 167 15.04 6.80 -9.76
CA PRO A 167 16.05 7.76 -10.21
C PRO A 167 16.74 8.48 -9.03
N PRO A 168 18.07 8.71 -9.09
CA PRO A 168 18.79 9.45 -8.05
C PRO A 168 18.15 10.80 -7.74
N LYS A 169 18.20 11.22 -6.47
CA LYS A 169 17.53 12.44 -6.00
C LYS A 169 17.96 13.67 -6.80
N GLU A 170 19.23 13.75 -7.19
CA GLU A 170 19.80 14.83 -7.99
C GLU A 170 19.14 14.94 -9.36
N ILE A 171 18.82 13.81 -9.99
CA ILE A 171 18.14 13.75 -11.29
C ILE A 171 16.66 14.06 -11.13
N ALA A 172 15.99 13.41 -10.17
CA ALA A 172 14.55 13.59 -9.94
C ALA A 172 14.20 15.03 -9.52
N LYS A 173 15.11 15.72 -8.81
CA LYS A 173 14.91 17.10 -8.35
C LYS A 173 15.46 18.17 -9.29
N LYS A 174 16.09 17.79 -10.41
CA LYS A 174 16.75 18.70 -11.35
C LYS A 174 15.89 19.88 -11.79
N TYR A 175 14.57 19.68 -11.89
CA TYR A 175 13.61 20.68 -12.35
C TYR A 175 12.65 21.15 -11.24
N VAL A 176 13.10 21.18 -9.97
CA VAL A 176 12.37 21.68 -8.78
C VAL A 176 11.20 20.80 -8.30
N ALA A 177 10.49 20.14 -9.20
CA ALA A 177 9.41 19.21 -8.88
C ALA A 177 9.23 18.19 -10.00
N LEU A 178 8.38 17.20 -9.73
CA LEU A 178 7.80 16.32 -10.72
C LEU A 178 6.31 16.71 -10.95
N PRO A 179 5.74 16.47 -12.15
CA PRO A 179 6.42 16.05 -13.37
C PRO A 179 7.41 17.10 -13.87
N SER A 180 8.29 16.70 -14.79
CA SER A 180 9.31 17.56 -15.37
C SER A 180 9.62 17.21 -16.82
N LYS A 181 10.55 17.93 -17.46
CA LYS A 181 11.00 17.66 -18.83
C LYS A 181 11.54 16.24 -19.04
N ILE A 182 11.92 15.55 -17.96
CA ILE A 182 12.51 14.20 -17.99
C ILE A 182 11.67 13.17 -17.23
N SER A 183 10.52 13.57 -16.66
CA SER A 183 9.63 12.67 -15.93
C SER A 183 8.17 13.04 -16.19
N PRO A 184 7.34 12.13 -16.73
CA PRO A 184 5.97 12.44 -17.14
C PRO A 184 4.96 12.43 -15.97
N SER A 185 5.35 12.01 -14.77
CA SER A 185 4.50 11.94 -13.58
C SER A 185 5.19 12.61 -12.39
N ASP A 186 4.39 13.07 -11.44
CA ASP A 186 4.81 13.49 -10.10
C ASP A 186 5.19 12.32 -9.17
N HIS A 187 4.85 11.10 -9.56
CA HIS A 187 5.27 9.86 -8.94
C HIS A 187 6.41 9.18 -9.71
N LEU A 188 7.28 8.49 -8.99
CA LEU A 188 8.34 7.63 -9.51
C LEU A 188 7.85 6.16 -9.46
N PRO A 189 8.08 5.38 -10.52
CA PRO A 189 7.60 4.01 -10.58
C PRO A 189 8.36 3.11 -9.60
N LEU A 190 7.63 2.20 -8.97
CA LEU A 190 8.20 1.10 -8.20
C LEU A 190 8.31 -0.14 -9.09
N VAL A 191 9.49 -0.76 -9.12
CA VAL A 191 9.74 -1.96 -9.91
C VAL A 191 10.59 -2.93 -9.09
N CYS A 192 10.15 -4.19 -8.99
CA CYS A 192 10.89 -5.25 -8.33
C CYS A 192 10.72 -6.59 -9.05
N ASP A 193 11.78 -7.39 -9.05
CA ASP A 193 11.75 -8.80 -9.45
C ASP A 193 11.39 -9.63 -8.22
N ILE A 194 10.40 -10.51 -8.36
CA ILE A 194 9.91 -11.36 -7.28
C ILE A 194 10.02 -12.84 -7.64
N ARG A 195 10.15 -13.66 -6.60
CA ARG A 195 10.05 -15.12 -6.66
C ARG A 195 8.88 -15.59 -5.81
N LEU A 196 8.05 -16.45 -6.38
CA LEU A 196 6.94 -17.10 -5.70
C LEU A 196 7.39 -18.46 -5.14
N HIS A 197 7.04 -18.77 -3.90
CA HIS A 197 7.47 -19.98 -3.17
C HIS A 197 6.33 -20.91 -2.74
#